data_AF-A0A0S8AQ33-F1
#
_entry.id   AF-A0A0S8AQ33-F1
#
_cell.length_a   1.000
_cell.length_b   1.000
_cell.length_c   1.000
_cell.angle_alpha   90.00
_cell.angle_beta   90.00
_cell.angle_gamma   90.00
#
_symmetry.space_group_name_H-M   'P 1'
#
loop_
_entity.id
_entity.type
_entity.pdbx_description
1 polymer ?
#
loop_
_entity_poly.entity_id
_entity_poly.type
_entity_poly.pdbx_seq_one_letter_code
_entity_poly.pdbx_strand_id
1 'polypeptide(L)'
;MKAKKSFTIILRTVFLLFSLYFLLDGFNRWDGYSFYMRFTDFLPELSLAFILWTVIAIILAMSLWVVMYGLFIIIPKSLMPVRLEYITAFFVLGVCAVMLLLFKGQYLSDVRLTNYINLGDGWLMIIGFLMMVGLIWFGRNHAASLLHELDGRISPLVWVFVFLLAGSAVVTIFHNKDYETKSVPGHSPHVAASDKDRPNIILGRRRDAYPVYSMYLQTNSSFAPITNGTIAVREGD
;
A
#
# COMPACT_ATOMS: atom_id res chain seq x y z
N MET A 1 2.51 -14.81 -30.16
CA MET A 1 1.80 -13.51 -30.09
C MET A 1 2.58 -12.34 -30.75
N LYS A 2 1.91 -11.27 -31.20
CA LYS A 2 2.59 -9.99 -31.58
C LYS A 2 3.11 -9.29 -30.32
N ALA A 3 4.30 -8.68 -30.37
CA ALA A 3 4.93 -7.98 -29.23
C ALA A 3 4.00 -6.95 -28.54
N LYS A 4 3.18 -6.25 -29.34
CA LYS A 4 2.16 -5.33 -28.84
C LYS A 4 1.15 -5.99 -27.88
N LYS A 5 0.73 -7.23 -28.14
CA LYS A 5 -0.23 -7.96 -27.29
C LYS A 5 0.39 -8.34 -25.95
N SER A 6 1.63 -8.84 -25.96
CA SER A 6 2.38 -9.14 -24.73
C SER A 6 2.56 -7.89 -23.87
N PHE A 7 2.91 -6.74 -24.49
CA PHE A 7 3.00 -5.46 -23.80
C PHE A 7 1.69 -5.05 -23.12
N THR A 8 0.57 -5.10 -23.84
CA THR A 8 -0.73 -4.73 -23.28
C THR A 8 -1.10 -5.61 -22.07
N ILE A 9 -0.77 -6.89 -22.11
CA ILE A 9 -1.01 -7.81 -20.98
C ILE A 9 -0.15 -7.41 -19.77
N ILE A 10 1.14 -7.17 -19.96
CA ILE A 10 2.04 -6.76 -18.86
C ILE A 10 1.56 -5.45 -18.24
N LEU A 11 1.27 -4.44 -19.07
CA LEU A 11 0.79 -3.14 -18.63
C LEU A 11 -0.49 -3.28 -17.80
N ARG A 12 -1.48 -4.02 -18.31
CA ARG A 12 -2.76 -4.25 -17.62
C ARG A 12 -2.57 -4.97 -16.29
N THR A 13 -1.73 -6.01 -16.26
CA THR A 13 -1.50 -6.79 -15.04
C THR A 13 -0.77 -5.97 -13.98
N VAL A 14 0.28 -5.25 -14.35
CA VAL A 14 1.01 -4.37 -13.43
C VAL A 14 0.09 -3.28 -12.90
N PHE A 15 -0.64 -2.60 -13.80
CA PHE A 15 -1.61 -1.58 -13.40
C PHE A 15 -2.65 -2.13 -12.42
N LEU A 16 -3.20 -3.31 -12.70
CA LEU A 16 -4.21 -3.95 -11.86
C LEU A 16 -3.65 -4.34 -10.49
N LEU A 17 -2.48 -4.97 -10.43
CA LEU A 17 -1.84 -5.33 -9.15
C LEU A 17 -1.55 -4.08 -8.30
N PHE A 18 -1.02 -3.02 -8.91
CA PHE A 18 -0.78 -1.75 -8.22
C PHE A 18 -2.07 -1.10 -7.74
N SER A 19 -3.13 -1.12 -8.56
CA SER A 19 -4.42 -0.52 -8.18
C SER A 19 -5.10 -1.31 -7.06
N LEU A 20 -5.00 -2.64 -7.08
CA LEU A 20 -5.54 -3.50 -6.04
C LEU A 20 -4.78 -3.31 -4.72
N TYR A 21 -3.44 -3.21 -4.80
CA TYR A 21 -2.59 -2.89 -3.66
C TYR A 21 -2.96 -1.53 -3.06
N PHE A 22 -3.15 -0.51 -3.91
CA PHE A 22 -3.58 0.82 -3.47
C PHE A 22 -4.93 0.78 -2.75
N LEU A 23 -5.92 0.07 -3.31
CA LEU A 23 -7.23 -0.06 -2.64
C LEU A 23 -7.08 -0.70 -1.27
N LEU A 24 -6.26 -1.74 -1.14
CA LEU A 24 -6.05 -2.39 0.15
C LEU A 24 -5.40 -1.44 1.16
N ASP A 25 -4.34 -0.72 0.77
CA ASP A 25 -3.70 0.28 1.63
C ASP A 25 -4.68 1.42 2.00
N GLY A 26 -5.46 1.89 1.03
CA GLY A 26 -6.48 2.93 1.22
C GLY A 26 -7.57 2.50 2.20
N PHE A 27 -8.07 1.26 2.08
CA PHE A 27 -9.08 0.71 3.00
C PHE A 27 -8.52 0.50 4.41
N ASN A 28 -7.27 0.05 4.54
CA ASN A 28 -6.65 -0.08 5.85
C ASN A 28 -6.46 1.26 6.55
N ARG A 29 -6.01 2.29 5.81
CA ARG A 29 -5.90 3.64 6.36
C ARG A 29 -7.27 4.19 6.73
N TRP A 30 -8.27 3.96 5.87
CA TRP A 30 -9.65 4.35 6.15
C TRP A 30 -10.16 3.73 7.44
N ASP A 31 -9.91 2.44 7.69
CA ASP A 31 -10.34 1.76 8.91
C ASP A 31 -9.84 2.49 10.17
N GLY A 32 -8.56 2.91 10.17
CA GLY A 32 -7.99 3.71 11.26
C GLY A 32 -8.55 5.13 11.38
N TYR A 33 -8.86 5.79 10.25
CA TYR A 33 -9.42 7.15 10.25
C TYR A 33 -10.93 7.22 10.44
N SER A 34 -11.64 6.12 10.26
CA SER A 34 -13.11 6.04 10.33
C SER A 34 -13.67 6.53 11.67
N PHE A 35 -12.85 6.46 12.72
CA PHE A 35 -13.19 6.97 14.04
C PHE A 35 -13.19 8.50 14.15
N TYR A 36 -12.41 9.20 13.32
CA TYR A 36 -12.16 10.65 13.44
C TYR A 36 -12.75 11.48 12.30
N MET A 37 -13.02 10.91 11.13
CA MET A 37 -13.56 11.65 9.99
C MET A 37 -14.59 10.84 9.21
N ARG A 38 -15.42 11.53 8.42
CA ARG A 38 -16.38 10.91 7.51
C ARG A 38 -15.67 10.47 6.23
N PHE A 39 -16.25 9.45 5.57
CA PHE A 39 -15.69 8.92 4.33
C PHE A 39 -15.63 9.98 3.22
N THR A 40 -16.59 10.90 3.21
CA THR A 40 -16.63 12.02 2.27
C THR A 40 -15.42 12.96 2.39
N ASP A 41 -14.91 13.13 3.61
CA ASP A 41 -13.80 14.05 3.88
C ASP A 41 -12.45 13.37 3.59
N PHE A 42 -12.42 12.03 3.65
CA PHE A 42 -11.27 11.21 3.25
C PHE A 42 -11.14 11.05 1.73
N LEU A 43 -12.26 11.08 1.00
CA LEU A 43 -12.29 10.84 -0.46
C LEU A 43 -11.35 11.76 -1.27
N PRO A 44 -11.26 13.07 -1.02
CA PRO A 44 -10.34 13.95 -1.74
C PRO A 44 -8.88 13.55 -1.54
N GLU A 45 -8.47 13.26 -0.30
CA GLU A 45 -7.10 12.82 -0.01
C GLU A 45 -6.79 11.48 -0.68
N LEU A 46 -7.74 10.53 -0.60
CA LEU A 46 -7.65 9.24 -1.27
C LEU A 46 -7.58 9.40 -2.80
N SER A 47 -8.35 10.32 -3.38
CA SER A 47 -8.38 10.59 -4.82
C SER A 47 -7.02 11.10 -5.34
N LEU A 48 -6.40 12.01 -4.59
CA LEU A 48 -5.09 12.55 -4.92
C LEU A 48 -4.02 11.46 -4.84
N ALA A 49 -4.04 10.68 -3.75
CA ALA A 49 -3.15 9.55 -3.57
C ALA A 49 -3.31 8.52 -4.69
N PHE A 50 -4.55 8.25 -5.12
CA PHE A 50 -4.83 7.34 -6.23
C PHE A 50 -4.23 7.83 -7.55
N ILE A 51 -4.43 9.12 -7.88
CA ILE A 51 -3.85 9.72 -9.09
C ILE A 51 -2.31 9.59 -9.06
N LEU A 52 -1.66 10.00 -7.98
CA LEU A 52 -0.21 9.89 -7.83
C LEU A 52 0.25 8.43 -7.97
N TRP A 53 -0.47 7.50 -7.35
CA TRP A 53 -0.18 6.07 -7.41
C TRP A 53 -0.28 5.51 -8.82
N THR A 54 -1.30 5.92 -9.60
CA THR A 54 -1.42 5.49 -11.00
C THR A 54 -0.27 5.99 -11.87
N VAL A 55 0.21 7.22 -11.65
CA VAL A 55 1.39 7.75 -12.36
C VAL A 55 2.63 6.91 -12.06
N ILE A 56 2.86 6.58 -10.79
CA ILE A 56 3.98 5.71 -10.38
C ILE A 56 3.83 4.33 -11.04
N ALA A 57 2.63 3.75 -11.03
CA ALA A 57 2.37 2.45 -11.64
C ALA A 57 2.65 2.44 -13.15
N ILE A 58 2.30 3.52 -13.88
CA ILE A 58 2.60 3.67 -15.31
C ILE A 58 4.12 3.75 -15.54
N ILE A 59 4.83 4.57 -14.77
CA ILE A 59 6.30 4.70 -14.87
C ILE A 59 6.97 3.35 -14.64
N LEU A 60 6.52 2.62 -13.62
CA LEU A 60 7.07 1.32 -13.26
C LEU A 60 6.73 0.26 -14.32
N ALA A 61 5.53 0.26 -14.88
CA ALA A 61 5.19 -0.62 -15.99
C ALA A 61 6.03 -0.35 -17.24
N MET A 62 6.30 0.93 -17.55
CA MET A 62 7.16 1.34 -18.66
C MET A 62 8.62 0.90 -18.42
N SER A 63 9.15 1.07 -17.21
CA SER A 63 10.51 0.64 -16.89
C SER A 63 10.66 -0.88 -16.98
N LEU A 64 9.70 -1.64 -16.44
CA LEU A 64 9.66 -3.09 -16.56
C LEU A 64 9.59 -3.54 -18.02
N TRP A 65 8.82 -2.84 -18.85
CA TRP A 65 8.74 -3.15 -20.28
C TRP A 65 10.08 -2.91 -21.00
N VAL A 66 10.77 -1.80 -20.72
CA VAL A 66 12.09 -1.52 -21.29
C VAL A 66 13.10 -2.61 -20.92
N VAL A 67 13.09 -3.06 -19.66
CA VAL A 67 13.94 -4.17 -19.20
C VAL A 67 13.61 -5.45 -19.97
N MET A 68 12.32 -5.79 -20.10
CA MET A 68 11.89 -6.96 -20.87
C MET A 68 12.30 -6.89 -22.35
N TYR A 69 12.17 -5.72 -22.97
CA TYR A 69 12.56 -5.50 -24.35
C TYR A 69 14.08 -5.61 -24.52
N GLY A 70 14.86 -5.07 -23.57
CA GLY A 70 16.32 -5.23 -23.55
C GLY A 70 16.73 -6.70 -23.43
N LEU A 71 16.11 -7.45 -22.53
CA LEU A 71 16.33 -8.90 -22.40
C LEU A 71 15.98 -9.64 -23.69
N PHE A 72 14.92 -9.22 -24.38
CA PHE A 72 14.52 -9.82 -25.66
C PHE A 72 15.55 -9.60 -26.76
N ILE A 73 16.21 -8.44 -26.81
CA ILE A 73 17.27 -8.14 -27.80
C ILE A 73 18.48 -9.07 -27.64
N ILE A 74 18.84 -9.40 -26.39
CA ILE A 74 20.01 -10.24 -26.09
C ILE A 74 19.79 -11.71 -26.50
N ILE A 75 18.52 -12.14 -26.63
CA ILE A 75 18.19 -13.53 -26.91
C ILE A 75 18.36 -13.85 -28.42
N PRO A 76 19.04 -14.96 -28.78
CA PRO A 76 19.25 -15.34 -30.18
C PRO A 76 17.94 -15.66 -30.92
N LYS A 77 17.89 -15.27 -32.20
CA LYS A 77 16.71 -15.38 -33.10
C LYS A 77 16.15 -16.80 -33.25
N SER A 78 16.92 -17.86 -32.97
CA SER A 78 16.46 -19.25 -33.10
C SER A 78 15.45 -19.67 -32.02
N LEU A 79 15.32 -18.90 -30.94
CA LEU A 79 14.47 -19.24 -29.79
C LEU A 79 13.29 -18.26 -29.60
N MET A 80 13.02 -17.43 -30.61
CA MET A 80 12.26 -16.19 -30.49
C MET A 80 10.72 -16.34 -30.31
N PRO A 81 9.99 -17.19 -31.07
CA PRO A 81 8.53 -17.19 -31.02
C PRO A 81 7.96 -18.03 -29.86
N VAL A 82 8.61 -19.15 -29.53
CA VAL A 82 8.17 -20.04 -28.44
C VAL A 82 8.47 -19.41 -27.08
N ARG A 83 9.45 -18.51 -26.95
CA ARG A 83 9.87 -17.94 -25.66
C ARG A 83 9.11 -16.71 -25.19
N LEU A 84 8.58 -15.85 -26.06
CA LEU A 84 8.01 -14.57 -25.62
C LEU A 84 6.87 -14.78 -24.61
N GLU A 85 6.03 -15.79 -24.83
CA GLU A 85 4.90 -16.12 -23.96
C GLU A 85 5.39 -16.63 -22.59
N TYR A 86 6.43 -17.48 -22.56
CA TYR A 86 7.03 -17.94 -21.30
C TYR A 86 7.74 -16.83 -20.53
N ILE A 87 8.47 -15.95 -21.22
CA ILE A 87 9.14 -14.81 -20.59
C ILE A 87 8.08 -13.85 -20.03
N THR A 88 6.99 -13.60 -20.77
CA THR A 88 5.87 -12.77 -20.30
C THR A 88 5.19 -13.40 -19.09
N ALA A 89 4.89 -14.69 -19.13
CA ALA A 89 4.25 -15.40 -18.02
C ALA A 89 5.15 -15.46 -16.78
N PHE A 90 6.43 -15.77 -16.96
CA PHE A 90 7.42 -15.77 -15.86
C PHE A 90 7.53 -14.39 -15.23
N PHE A 91 7.51 -13.33 -16.03
CA PHE A 91 7.57 -11.97 -15.53
C PHE A 91 6.31 -11.58 -14.76
N VAL A 92 5.13 -11.88 -15.31
CA VAL A 92 3.84 -11.66 -14.62
C VAL A 92 3.81 -12.41 -13.29
N LEU A 93 4.18 -13.70 -13.29
CA LEU A 93 4.27 -14.51 -12.07
C LEU A 93 5.30 -13.95 -11.09
N GLY A 94 6.44 -13.47 -11.59
CA GLY A 94 7.49 -12.83 -10.80
C GLY A 94 7.00 -11.56 -10.12
N VAL A 95 6.33 -10.67 -10.86
CA VAL A 95 5.73 -9.45 -10.29
C VAL A 95 4.63 -9.80 -9.28
N CYS A 96 3.76 -10.77 -9.57
CA CYS A 96 2.78 -11.27 -8.61
C CYS A 96 3.46 -11.80 -7.34
N ALA A 97 4.52 -12.60 -7.47
CA ALA A 97 5.25 -13.16 -6.35
C ALA A 97 5.92 -12.07 -5.50
N VAL A 98 6.58 -11.09 -6.14
CA VAL A 98 7.17 -9.94 -5.44
C VAL A 98 6.09 -9.15 -4.69
N MET A 99 4.94 -8.89 -5.33
CA MET A 99 3.82 -8.22 -4.64
C MET A 99 3.33 -9.02 -3.44
N LEU A 100 3.14 -10.34 -3.57
CA LEU A 100 2.76 -11.21 -2.46
C LEU A 100 3.80 -11.20 -1.32
N LEU A 101 5.09 -11.12 -1.65
CA LEU A 101 6.16 -10.99 -0.66
C LEU A 101 6.14 -9.63 0.05
N LEU A 102 5.87 -8.54 -0.68
CA LEU A 102 5.70 -7.21 -0.08
C LEU A 102 4.48 -7.17 0.84
N PHE A 103 3.35 -7.78 0.43
CA PHE A 103 2.17 -7.97 1.28
C PHE A 103 2.50 -8.74 2.55
N LYS A 104 3.22 -9.86 2.42
CA LYS A 104 3.67 -10.63 3.59
C LYS A 104 4.51 -9.77 4.54
N GLY A 105 5.42 -8.97 4.00
CA GLY A 105 6.27 -8.09 4.80
C GLY A 105 5.49 -7.06 5.62
N GLN A 106 4.37 -6.56 5.12
CA GLN A 106 3.57 -5.54 5.81
C GLN A 106 2.54 -6.12 6.79
N TYR A 107 1.90 -7.24 6.46
CA TYR A 107 0.82 -7.79 7.28
C TYR A 107 1.24 -8.93 8.19
N LEU A 108 2.29 -9.66 7.82
CA LEU A 108 2.77 -10.84 8.54
C LEU A 108 4.12 -10.58 9.22
N SER A 109 4.55 -9.32 9.36
CA SER A 109 5.76 -8.95 10.11
C SER A 109 5.69 -9.40 11.57
N ASP A 110 4.50 -9.36 12.18
CA ASP A 110 4.29 -9.82 13.56
C ASP A 110 4.16 -11.33 13.69
N VAL A 111 3.79 -12.03 12.61
CA VAL A 111 3.62 -13.48 12.62
C VAL A 111 4.87 -14.12 12.02
N ARG A 112 5.89 -14.31 12.87
CA ARG A 112 7.01 -15.21 12.55
C ARG A 112 6.45 -16.62 12.36
N LEU A 113 6.18 -16.99 11.10
CA LEU A 113 5.80 -18.35 10.68
C LEU A 113 6.76 -19.42 11.23
N THR A 114 8.02 -19.06 11.45
CA THR A 114 9.03 -19.89 12.13
C THR A 114 8.61 -20.32 13.54
N ASN A 115 7.88 -19.48 14.29
CA ASN A 115 7.40 -19.82 15.63
C ASN A 115 6.23 -20.80 15.60
N TYR A 116 5.41 -20.78 14.55
CA TYR A 116 4.24 -21.65 14.44
C TYR A 116 4.58 -23.04 13.89
N ILE A 117 5.55 -23.11 12.98
CA ILE A 117 5.75 -24.33 12.19
C ILE A 117 6.95 -25.15 12.74
N ASN A 118 7.75 -24.61 13.67
CA ASN A 118 8.90 -25.29 14.29
C ASN A 118 9.79 -26.03 13.27
N LEU A 119 9.83 -25.53 12.03
CA LEU A 119 10.64 -26.04 10.94
C LEU A 119 11.95 -25.28 10.99
N GLY A 120 13.07 -26.01 11.01
CA GLY A 120 14.39 -25.39 10.91
C GLY A 120 14.55 -24.60 9.62
N ASP A 121 15.33 -23.51 9.66
CA ASP A 121 15.53 -22.57 8.54
C ASP A 121 15.93 -23.26 7.22
N GLY A 122 16.64 -24.39 7.29
CA GLY A 122 17.00 -25.21 6.13
C GLY A 122 15.79 -25.80 5.38
N TRP A 123 14.75 -26.26 6.10
CA TRP A 123 13.55 -26.81 5.49
C TRP A 123 12.73 -25.73 4.77
N LEU A 124 12.70 -24.51 5.30
CA LEU A 124 12.04 -23.38 4.65
C LEU A 124 12.71 -23.04 3.31
N MET A 125 14.04 -23.08 3.24
CA MET A 125 14.75 -22.89 1.97
C MET A 125 14.44 -23.99 0.95
N ILE A 126 14.41 -25.26 1.39
CA ILE A 126 14.09 -26.39 0.50
C ILE A 126 12.66 -26.29 0.00
N ILE A 127 11.68 -26.01 0.86
CA ILE A 127 10.28 -25.83 0.48
C ILE A 127 10.13 -24.65 -0.48
N GLY A 128 10.78 -23.51 -0.20
CA GLY A 128 10.78 -22.34 -1.07
C GLY A 128 11.38 -22.65 -2.45
N PHE A 129 12.49 -23.38 -2.50
CA PHE A 129 13.09 -23.83 -3.74
C PHE A 129 12.17 -24.78 -4.52
N LEU A 130 11.56 -25.75 -3.83
CA LEU A 130 10.61 -26.69 -4.44
C LEU A 130 9.39 -25.96 -5.01
N MET A 131 8.87 -24.96 -4.29
CA MET A 131 7.79 -24.09 -4.76
C MET A 131 8.22 -23.32 -6.01
N MET A 132 9.43 -22.77 -6.04
CA MET A 132 9.96 -22.04 -7.21
C MET A 132 10.08 -22.96 -8.43
N VAL A 133 10.63 -24.16 -8.27
CA VAL A 133 10.70 -25.14 -9.37
C VAL A 133 9.31 -25.55 -9.83
N GLY A 134 8.39 -25.79 -8.90
CA GLY A 134 6.98 -26.09 -9.20
C GLY A 134 6.29 -24.96 -9.97
N LEU A 135 6.51 -23.71 -9.58
CA LEU A 135 5.98 -22.52 -10.28
C LEU A 135 6.57 -22.39 -11.69
N ILE A 136 7.87 -22.63 -11.86
CA ILE A 136 8.53 -22.61 -13.18
C ILE A 136 7.97 -23.73 -14.08
N TRP A 137 7.80 -24.93 -13.53
CA TRP A 137 7.23 -26.06 -14.25
C TRP A 137 5.77 -25.81 -14.64
N PHE A 138 4.96 -25.35 -13.70
CA PHE A 138 3.56 -25.04 -13.90
C PHE A 138 3.38 -23.92 -14.94
N GLY A 139 4.17 -22.86 -14.82
CA GLY A 139 4.22 -21.77 -15.79
C GLY A 139 4.59 -22.27 -17.18
N ARG A 140 5.57 -23.18 -17.31
CA ARG A 140 5.95 -23.74 -18.61
C ARG A 140 4.83 -24.55 -19.27
N ASN A 141 4.03 -25.29 -18.52
CA ASN A 141 3.00 -26.14 -19.13
C ASN A 141 1.67 -25.39 -19.37
N HIS A 142 1.36 -24.37 -18.56
CA HIS A 142 0.05 -23.70 -18.58
C HIS A 142 0.11 -22.20 -18.92
N ALA A 143 1.28 -21.61 -19.20
CA ALA A 143 1.43 -20.17 -19.45
C ALA A 143 0.48 -19.63 -20.53
N ALA A 144 0.34 -20.32 -21.66
CA ALA A 144 -0.49 -19.85 -22.75
C ALA A 144 -1.98 -19.82 -22.36
N SER A 145 -2.45 -20.87 -21.67
CA SER A 145 -3.84 -20.96 -21.19
C SER A 145 -4.11 -19.89 -20.11
N LEU A 146 -3.20 -19.78 -19.13
CA LEU A 146 -3.28 -18.79 -18.07
C LEU A 146 -3.30 -17.37 -18.62
N LEU A 147 -2.40 -17.01 -19.54
CA LEU A 147 -2.38 -15.66 -20.12
C LEU A 147 -3.67 -15.33 -20.87
N HIS A 148 -4.25 -16.30 -21.59
CA HIS A 148 -5.50 -16.08 -22.31
C HIS A 148 -6.68 -15.86 -21.35
N GLU A 149 -6.79 -16.71 -20.32
CA GLU A 149 -7.86 -16.59 -19.33
C GLU A 149 -7.70 -15.33 -18.47
N LEU A 150 -6.47 -15.01 -18.09
CA LEU A 150 -6.11 -13.84 -17.31
C LEU A 150 -6.43 -12.55 -18.08
N ASP A 151 -6.07 -12.43 -19.35
CA ASP A 151 -6.41 -11.24 -20.16
C ASP A 151 -7.94 -11.04 -20.29
N GLY A 152 -8.69 -12.13 -20.39
CA GLY A 152 -10.16 -12.11 -20.40
C GLY A 152 -10.77 -11.61 -19.10
N ARG A 153 -10.23 -12.03 -17.95
CA ARG A 153 -10.72 -11.61 -16.61
C ARG A 153 -10.20 -10.25 -16.17
N ILE A 154 -9.00 -9.86 -16.61
CA ILE A 154 -8.35 -8.60 -16.25
C ILE A 154 -9.00 -7.41 -16.95
N SER A 155 -9.39 -7.56 -18.23
CA SER A 155 -10.00 -6.46 -19.00
C SER A 155 -11.14 -5.73 -18.28
N PRO A 156 -12.19 -6.40 -17.78
CA PRO A 156 -13.28 -5.71 -17.10
C PRO A 156 -12.80 -5.02 -15.81
N LEU A 157 -11.87 -5.63 -15.07
CA LEU A 157 -11.36 -5.06 -13.84
C LEU A 157 -10.56 -3.77 -14.08
N VAL A 158 -9.73 -3.75 -15.14
CA VAL A 158 -9.01 -2.54 -15.54
C VAL A 158 -9.98 -1.42 -15.89
N TRP A 159 -11.07 -1.73 -16.61
CA TRP A 159 -12.10 -0.73 -16.91
C TRP A 159 -12.74 -0.16 -15.65
N VAL A 160 -13.06 -0.99 -14.65
CA VAL A 160 -13.55 -0.51 -13.35
C VAL A 160 -12.58 0.50 -12.73
N PHE A 161 -11.28 0.20 -12.72
CA PHE A 161 -10.27 1.13 -12.21
C PHE A 161 -10.15 2.41 -13.02
N VAL A 162 -10.28 2.34 -14.35
CA VAL A 162 -10.30 3.54 -15.20
C VAL A 162 -11.51 4.41 -14.89
N PHE A 163 -12.69 3.81 -14.65
CA PHE A 163 -13.87 4.55 -14.22
C PHE A 163 -13.68 5.16 -12.83
N LEU A 164 -13.06 4.44 -11.89
CA LEU A 164 -12.72 4.96 -10.58
C LEU A 164 -11.75 6.15 -10.68
N LEU A 165 -10.77 6.09 -11.59
CA LEU A 165 -9.81 7.18 -11.81
C LEU A 165 -10.47 8.41 -12.43
N ALA A 166 -11.37 8.20 -13.39
CA ALA A 166 -12.16 9.30 -13.95
C ALA A 166 -13.05 9.94 -12.88
N GLY A 167 -13.72 9.12 -12.07
CA GLY A 167 -14.51 9.58 -10.94
C GLY A 167 -13.68 10.32 -9.89
N SER A 168 -12.48 9.84 -9.58
CA SER A 168 -11.59 10.46 -8.60
C SER A 168 -11.17 11.85 -9.08
N ALA A 169 -10.76 11.99 -10.34
CA ALA A 169 -10.41 13.29 -10.93
C ALA A 169 -11.57 14.29 -10.88
N VAL A 170 -12.79 13.83 -11.17
CA VAL A 170 -14.01 14.65 -11.08
C VAL A 170 -14.22 15.15 -9.64
N VAL A 171 -14.17 14.25 -8.66
CA VAL A 171 -14.33 14.60 -7.25
C VAL A 171 -13.30 15.63 -6.81
N THR A 172 -12.02 15.45 -7.17
CA THR A 172 -10.95 16.39 -6.83
C THR A 172 -11.22 17.80 -7.38
N ILE A 173 -11.68 17.91 -8.63
CA ILE A 173 -11.96 19.21 -9.27
C ILE A 173 -13.13 19.93 -8.60
N PHE A 174 -14.19 19.21 -8.25
CA PHE A 174 -15.37 19.80 -7.64
C PHE A 174 -15.12 20.21 -6.19
N HIS A 175 -14.38 19.41 -5.42
CA HIS A 175 -14.13 19.70 -4.01
C HIS A 175 -13.19 20.91 -3.79
N ASN A 176 -12.30 21.19 -4.76
CA ASN A 176 -11.35 22.30 -4.63
C ASN A 176 -12.02 23.69 -4.66
N LYS A 177 -13.23 23.79 -5.24
CA LYS A 177 -13.96 25.07 -5.33
C LYS A 177 -14.54 25.55 -4.00
N ASP A 178 -14.82 24.64 -3.07
CA ASP A 178 -15.46 25.00 -1.80
C ASP A 178 -14.48 25.62 -0.80
N TYR A 179 -13.18 25.37 -0.94
CA TYR A 179 -12.14 25.92 -0.05
C TYR A 179 -11.70 27.34 -0.43
N GLU A 180 -11.76 27.72 -1.70
CA GLU A 180 -11.37 29.08 -2.14
C GLU A 180 -12.37 30.16 -1.70
N THR A 181 -13.61 29.79 -1.36
CA THR A 181 -14.67 30.77 -1.00
C THR A 181 -14.77 31.04 0.50
N LYS A 182 -14.02 30.30 1.34
CA LYS A 182 -13.84 30.61 2.76
C LYS A 182 -12.50 31.29 2.97
N SER A 183 -12.31 32.44 2.32
CA SER A 183 -11.36 33.44 2.82
C SER A 183 -11.71 33.71 4.29
N VAL A 184 -10.84 33.24 5.18
CA VAL A 184 -10.88 33.49 6.62
C VAL A 184 -11.30 34.95 6.85
N PRO A 185 -12.43 35.23 7.52
CA PRO A 185 -12.66 36.58 8.01
C PRO A 185 -11.45 36.90 8.87
N GLY A 186 -10.71 37.95 8.50
CA GLY A 186 -9.58 38.47 9.28
C GLY A 186 -10.08 38.99 10.62
N HIS A 187 -10.50 38.09 11.51
CA HIS A 187 -10.52 38.33 12.93
C HIS A 187 -9.13 37.96 13.42
N SER A 188 -8.24 38.94 13.31
CA SER A 188 -7.14 39.10 14.24
C SER A 188 -7.70 38.74 15.63
N PRO A 189 -7.16 37.74 16.34
CA PRO A 189 -7.49 37.62 17.74
C PRO A 189 -7.00 38.94 18.35
N HIS A 190 -7.93 39.78 18.77
CA HIS A 190 -7.64 40.78 19.77
C HIS A 190 -7.03 39.99 20.92
N VAL A 191 -5.69 40.05 21.00
CA VAL A 191 -4.94 39.70 22.19
C VAL A 191 -5.47 40.67 23.24
N ALA A 192 -6.51 40.24 23.94
CA ALA A 192 -6.94 40.85 25.17
C ALA A 192 -5.75 40.69 26.11
N ALA A 193 -4.96 41.76 26.20
CA ALA A 193 -4.02 41.97 27.28
C ALA A 193 -4.81 42.04 28.58
N SER A 194 -5.11 40.89 29.17
CA SER A 194 -5.63 40.77 30.53
C SER A 194 -5.54 39.32 30.95
N ASP A 195 -4.46 38.92 31.61
CA ASP A 195 -4.40 39.00 33.07
C ASP A 195 -3.16 38.23 33.57
N LYS A 196 -2.42 38.87 34.47
CA LYS A 196 -1.20 38.35 35.06
C LYS A 196 -1.57 37.39 36.19
N ASP A 197 -1.85 36.12 35.88
CA ASP A 197 -1.66 35.06 36.89
C ASP A 197 -1.80 33.66 36.29
N ARG A 198 -0.75 33.19 35.60
CA ARG A 198 -0.59 31.75 35.36
C ARG A 198 0.74 31.28 35.95
N PRO A 199 0.72 30.34 36.90
CA PRO A 199 1.93 29.86 37.55
C PRO A 199 2.79 29.07 36.57
N ASN A 200 4.06 29.44 36.56
CA ASN A 200 5.15 28.83 35.83
C ASN A 200 5.36 27.40 36.35
N ILE A 201 4.97 26.37 35.59
CA ILE A 201 5.23 24.96 35.96
C ILE A 201 6.67 24.62 35.59
N ILE A 202 7.62 25.16 36.35
CA ILE A 202 9.01 24.72 36.36
C ILE A 202 9.28 24.15 37.75
N LEU A 203 9.58 22.85 37.79
CA LEU A 203 10.28 22.13 38.88
C LEU A 203 9.78 22.41 40.31
N GLY A 204 8.74 21.69 40.74
CA GLY A 204 8.38 21.51 42.14
C GLY A 204 8.45 20.04 42.54
N ARG A 205 9.52 19.66 43.24
CA ARG A 205 9.75 18.32 43.81
C ARG A 205 8.97 18.18 45.13
N ARG A 206 8.32 17.01 45.37
CA ARG A 206 7.57 16.54 46.58
C ARG A 206 6.16 17.17 46.75
N ARG A 207 5.11 16.46 47.17
CA ARG A 207 4.91 15.17 47.86
C ARG A 207 3.44 14.76 47.63
N ASP A 208 3.18 13.45 47.64
CA ASP A 208 1.88 12.82 47.91
C ASP A 208 0.76 12.99 46.86
N ALA A 209 1.00 12.50 45.63
CA ALA A 209 -0.07 12.12 44.71
C ALA A 209 -0.23 10.59 44.74
N TYR A 210 -1.38 10.11 45.21
CA TYR A 210 -1.73 8.69 45.13
C TYR A 210 -2.09 8.36 43.67
N PRO A 211 -1.50 7.31 43.07
CA PRO A 211 -1.85 6.92 41.71
C PRO A 211 -3.25 6.29 41.70
N VAL A 212 -4.19 7.01 41.10
CA VAL A 212 -5.52 6.48 40.74
C VAL A 212 -5.39 5.84 39.35
N TYR A 213 -5.43 4.50 39.34
CA TYR A 213 -5.34 3.57 38.20
C TYR A 213 -4.02 3.57 37.40
N SER A 214 -3.15 2.63 37.76
CA SER A 214 -2.12 2.13 36.84
C SER A 214 -2.78 1.17 35.84
N MET A 215 -2.97 1.60 34.60
CA MET A 215 -3.26 0.67 33.50
C MET A 215 -1.93 0.08 33.02
N TYR A 216 -1.78 -1.24 33.10
CA TYR A 216 -0.68 -1.93 32.45
C TYR A 216 -0.91 -1.88 30.94
N LEU A 217 -0.27 -0.93 30.27
CA LEU A 217 -0.18 -0.95 28.82
C LEU A 217 0.67 -2.16 28.44
N GLN A 218 0.04 -3.15 27.82
CA GLN A 218 0.70 -4.32 27.32
C GLN A 218 1.71 -3.89 26.24
N THR A 219 2.99 -4.03 26.56
CA THR A 219 4.11 -3.60 25.72
C THR A 219 4.15 -4.42 24.43
N ASN A 220 3.82 -3.78 23.31
CA ASN A 220 4.09 -4.34 21.99
C ASN A 220 5.59 -4.15 21.67
N SER A 221 6.29 -5.24 21.36
CA SER A 221 7.76 -5.34 21.37
C SER A 221 8.48 -4.66 20.19
N SER A 222 7.74 -3.95 19.34
CA SER A 222 8.26 -3.34 18.11
C SER A 222 8.64 -1.86 18.23
N PHE A 223 8.32 -1.19 19.35
CA PHE A 223 8.73 0.19 19.60
C PHE A 223 9.49 0.33 20.92
N ALA A 224 10.47 1.23 20.95
CA ALA A 224 11.22 1.55 22.16
C ALA A 224 10.23 1.87 23.30
N PRO A 225 10.43 1.31 24.51
CA PRO A 225 9.43 1.39 25.57
C PRO A 225 9.25 2.84 25.99
N ILE A 226 8.11 3.43 25.67
CA ILE A 226 7.66 4.69 26.28
C ILE A 226 7.25 4.32 27.70
N THR A 227 8.20 4.41 28.62
CA THR A 227 8.07 3.86 29.98
C THR A 227 7.16 4.67 30.89
N ASN A 228 6.72 5.87 30.52
CA ASN A 228 5.75 6.64 31.30
C ASN A 228 4.94 7.58 30.40
N GLY A 229 3.70 7.23 30.10
CA GLY A 229 2.69 8.15 29.58
C GLY A 229 1.78 8.59 30.73
N THR A 230 1.86 9.84 31.15
CA THR A 230 0.94 10.40 32.15
C THR A 230 -0.19 11.11 31.41
N ILE A 231 -1.39 10.52 31.40
CA ILE A 231 -2.58 11.20 30.92
C ILE A 231 -3.17 11.96 32.10
N ALA A 232 -3.15 13.29 32.01
CA ALA A 232 -3.85 14.13 32.98
C ALA A 232 -5.32 14.21 32.56
N VAL A 233 -6.19 13.49 33.27
CA VAL A 233 -7.64 13.65 33.15
C VAL A 233 -8.04 14.81 34.05
N ARG A 234 -8.70 15.81 33.48
CA ARG A 234 -9.27 16.93 34.24
C ARG A 234 -10.57 16.46 34.86
N GLU A 235 -10.65 16.48 36.18
CA GLU A 235 -11.89 16.15 36.89
C GLU A 235 -12.92 17.26 36.63
N GLY A 236 -13.98 16.93 35.86
CA GLY A 236 -15.06 17.87 35.54
C GLY A 236 -15.55 17.89 34.08
N ASP A 237 -15.01 17.07 33.17
CA ASP A 237 -15.55 16.86 31.81
C ASP A 237 -16.25 15.49 31.67
#